data_AF-A0AAV0NDZ1-F1
#
_entry.id   AF-A0AAV0NDZ1-F1
#
_cell.length_a   1.000
_cell.length_b   1.000
_cell.length_c   1.000
_cell.angle_alpha   90.00
_cell.angle_beta   90.00
_cell.angle_gamma   90.00
#
_symmetry.space_group_name_H-M   'P 1'
#
loop_
_entity.id
_entity.type
_entity.pdbx_description
1 polymer ?
#
loop_
_entity_poly.entity_id
_entity_poly.type
_entity_poly.pdbx_seq_one_letter_code
_entity_poly.pdbx_strand_id
1 'polypeptide(L)'
;MASSLLRRGVSLARTAAASPSTAARLVAARPHASEAEAQKVEPKARPTTDVKTFQIYRWNPDNPSKPQLQDFQIDLKECGPMVLDALIKIKNEMDPSLTFRRSCREGICGSCAMNIDGCNGLACLTKIPESSAGPTMITPLPHMSIEPWLKRKSPPENPGKEILQSKKDRAKLDGMYECILCACCSTSCPSYWWNPESYLGPAALLHANR
;
A
#
# COMPACT_ATOMS: atom_id res chain seq x y z
N MET A 1 -2.78 -22.29 59.93
CA MET A 1 -2.25 -22.13 61.30
C MET A 1 -0.74 -22.26 61.25
N ALA A 2 -0.07 -21.28 61.86
CA ALA A 2 1.33 -21.09 62.30
C ALA A 2 2.54 -21.90 61.78
N SER A 3 3.65 -21.15 61.74
CA SER A 3 5.09 -21.51 61.83
C SER A 3 5.85 -21.43 60.50
N SER A 4 6.94 -20.69 60.36
CA SER A 4 8.06 -20.58 61.31
C SER A 4 8.82 -19.24 61.23
N LEU A 5 9.25 -18.81 62.41
CA LEU A 5 10.19 -17.73 62.75
C LEU A 5 11.64 -18.24 62.54
N LEU A 6 12.59 -17.45 62.06
CA LEU A 6 13.68 -16.75 62.80
C LEU A 6 14.88 -16.72 61.79
N ARG A 7 15.76 -15.72 61.68
CA ARG A 7 16.57 -15.07 62.72
C ARG A 7 17.04 -13.67 62.28
N ARG A 8 17.16 -12.82 63.29
CA ARG A 8 17.78 -11.49 63.33
C ARG A 8 19.29 -11.53 63.09
N GLY A 9 19.84 -10.42 62.58
CA GLY A 9 21.25 -10.05 62.71
C GLY A 9 21.43 -8.55 62.45
N VAL A 10 21.60 -7.78 63.52
CA VAL A 10 21.69 -6.31 63.56
C VAL A 10 23.16 -5.87 63.46
N SER A 11 23.46 -4.77 62.77
CA SER A 11 24.43 -3.79 63.29
C SER A 11 24.18 -2.38 62.75
N LEU A 12 23.90 -1.48 63.68
CA LEU A 12 24.05 -0.01 63.65
C LEU A 12 25.49 0.38 63.21
N ALA A 13 25.85 1.59 62.77
CA ALA A 13 25.22 2.89 62.58
C ALA A 13 26.23 3.78 61.82
N ARG A 14 25.77 4.87 61.19
CA ARG A 14 26.26 6.24 61.45
C ARG A 14 25.62 7.25 60.49
N THR A 15 25.01 8.25 61.11
CA THR A 15 24.53 9.51 60.56
C THR A 15 25.69 10.42 60.14
N ALA A 16 25.55 11.11 59.01
CA ALA A 16 25.86 12.55 58.88
C ALA A 16 25.49 13.04 57.46
N ALA A 17 24.74 14.13 57.40
CA ALA A 17 24.38 14.87 56.19
C ALA A 17 25.42 15.96 55.85
N ALA A 18 25.22 16.60 54.68
CA ALA A 18 25.94 17.73 54.03
C ALA A 18 26.94 17.28 52.95
N SER A 19 27.03 17.84 51.74
CA SER A 19 26.43 19.04 51.12
C SER A 19 26.57 18.93 49.57
N PRO A 20 25.98 19.82 48.75
CA PRO A 20 25.71 19.57 47.34
C PRO A 20 26.94 19.83 46.44
N SER A 21 27.21 18.91 45.52
CA SER A 21 28.21 19.10 44.46
C SER A 21 27.51 19.27 43.12
N THR A 22 27.64 20.49 42.61
CA THR A 22 27.21 20.99 41.32
C THR A 22 27.89 20.21 40.19
N ALA A 23 27.12 19.44 39.43
CA ALA A 23 27.52 18.99 38.09
C ALA A 23 26.26 18.93 37.21
N ALA A 24 25.84 20.09 36.73
CA ALA A 24 24.91 20.20 35.64
C ALA A 24 25.50 19.48 34.41
N ARG A 25 24.91 18.34 34.03
CA ARG A 25 25.20 17.69 32.75
C ARG A 25 24.78 18.65 31.64
N LEU A 26 25.74 19.30 30.99
CA LEU A 26 25.53 19.94 29.70
C LEU A 26 25.08 18.86 28.70
N VAL A 27 23.80 18.84 28.37
CA VAL A 27 23.32 18.19 27.16
C VAL A 27 23.65 19.14 26.02
N ALA A 28 24.74 18.86 25.30
CA ALA A 28 25.04 19.56 24.06
C ALA A 28 23.90 19.27 23.06
N ALA A 29 23.03 20.26 22.85
CA ALA A 29 22.06 20.22 21.78
C ALA A 29 22.80 20.14 20.45
N ARG A 30 22.63 19.03 19.73
CA ARG A 30 23.10 18.92 18.35
C ARG A 30 22.29 19.91 17.51
N PRO A 31 22.91 20.84 16.76
CA PRO A 31 22.16 21.64 15.82
C PRO A 31 21.52 20.70 14.79
N HIS A 32 20.25 20.96 14.48
CA HIS A 32 19.51 20.29 13.42
C HIS A 32 20.35 20.36 12.13
N ALA A 33 20.45 19.23 11.44
CA ALA A 33 21.05 19.16 10.12
C ALA A 33 20.31 20.15 9.21
N SER A 34 21.02 21.18 8.75
CA SER A 34 20.58 22.06 7.69
C SER A 34 20.17 21.21 6.49
N GLU A 35 18.97 21.43 5.96
CA GLU A 35 18.56 20.88 4.67
C GLU A 35 19.63 21.28 3.64
N ALA A 36 20.32 20.29 3.08
CA ALA A 36 21.21 20.52 1.96
C ALA A 36 20.33 20.75 0.74
N GLU A 37 20.46 21.91 0.12
CA GLU A 37 19.87 22.21 -1.19
C GLU A 37 20.26 21.11 -2.18
N ALA A 38 19.24 20.44 -2.73
CA ALA A 38 19.43 19.42 -3.74
C ALA A 38 20.07 20.06 -4.98
N GLN A 39 21.32 19.69 -5.26
CA GLN A 39 21.99 20.09 -6.48
C GLN A 39 21.25 19.50 -7.69
N LYS A 40 20.77 20.38 -8.56
CA LYS A 40 20.12 20.04 -9.82
C LYS A 40 21.19 19.49 -10.77
N VAL A 41 21.28 18.18 -10.88
CA VAL A 41 22.14 17.50 -11.87
C VAL A 41 21.43 17.53 -13.21
N GLU A 42 22.00 18.23 -14.19
CA GLU A 42 21.50 18.22 -15.57
C GLU A 42 21.91 16.90 -16.26
N PRO A 43 20.97 16.10 -16.78
CA PRO A 43 21.29 14.84 -17.45
C PRO A 43 21.90 15.10 -18.84
N LYS A 44 23.05 14.46 -19.07
CA LYS A 44 23.84 14.54 -20.30
C LYS A 44 23.17 13.66 -21.38
N ALA A 45 22.58 14.29 -22.40
CA ALA A 45 21.81 13.62 -23.44
C ALA A 45 22.66 12.61 -24.26
N ARG A 46 22.20 11.35 -24.31
CA ARG A 46 22.64 10.34 -25.27
C ARG A 46 21.55 10.20 -26.34
N PRO A 47 21.85 10.34 -27.65
CA PRO A 47 20.81 10.44 -28.66
C PRO A 47 20.30 9.06 -29.06
N THR A 48 19.06 8.77 -28.67
CA THR A 48 18.05 7.86 -29.24
C THR A 48 17.04 7.64 -28.12
N THR A 49 16.19 8.62 -27.84
CA THR A 49 15.27 8.57 -26.71
C THR A 49 14.12 7.64 -27.06
N ASP A 50 14.08 6.48 -26.41
CA ASP A 50 13.00 5.51 -26.55
C ASP A 50 11.81 6.01 -25.71
N VAL A 51 11.17 7.09 -26.18
CA VAL A 51 10.19 7.85 -25.39
C VAL A 51 8.82 7.22 -25.51
N LYS A 52 8.19 6.96 -24.37
CA LYS A 52 6.78 6.58 -24.26
C LYS A 52 5.96 7.69 -23.65
N THR A 53 4.80 7.95 -24.25
CA THR A 53 3.80 8.87 -23.70
C THR A 53 2.80 8.11 -22.82
N PHE A 54 2.57 8.61 -21.62
CA PHE A 54 1.53 8.19 -20.69
C PHE A 54 0.48 9.29 -20.54
N GLN A 55 -0.79 8.96 -20.71
CA GLN A 55 -1.91 9.87 -20.50
C GLN A 55 -2.59 9.54 -19.19
N ILE A 56 -2.39 10.36 -18.17
CA ILE A 56 -2.84 10.06 -16.81
C ILE A 56 -4.02 10.94 -16.46
N TYR A 57 -5.10 10.33 -15.97
CA TYR A 57 -6.24 11.03 -15.39
C TYR A 57 -5.82 11.80 -14.13
N ARG A 58 -6.11 13.11 -14.13
CA ARG A 58 -5.84 14.03 -13.04
C ARG A 58 -7.13 14.66 -12.56
N TRP A 59 -7.34 14.59 -11.26
CA TRP A 59 -8.42 15.29 -10.57
C TRP A 59 -8.00 15.56 -9.13
N ASN A 60 -8.36 16.73 -8.61
CA ASN A 60 -8.11 17.12 -7.23
C ASN A 60 -9.45 17.46 -6.55
N PRO A 61 -9.85 16.76 -5.47
CA PRO A 61 -11.07 17.07 -4.74
C PRO A 61 -11.03 18.46 -4.07
N ASP A 62 -9.84 18.93 -3.68
CA ASP A 62 -9.67 20.19 -2.94
C ASP A 62 -9.74 21.42 -3.86
N ASN A 63 -9.49 21.24 -5.16
CA ASN A 63 -9.62 22.28 -6.18
C ASN A 63 -10.52 21.75 -7.30
N PRO A 64 -11.83 22.06 -7.30
CA PRO A 64 -12.87 21.41 -8.10
C PRO A 64 -12.83 21.82 -9.58
N SER A 65 -11.67 21.67 -10.19
CA SER A 65 -11.45 21.75 -11.62
C SER A 65 -11.98 20.46 -12.28
N LYS A 66 -12.38 20.59 -13.55
CA LYS A 66 -12.79 19.41 -14.34
C LYS A 66 -11.62 18.43 -14.43
N PRO A 67 -11.86 17.11 -14.31
CA PRO A 67 -10.82 16.12 -14.55
C PRO A 67 -10.22 16.26 -15.94
N GLN A 68 -8.90 16.03 -16.05
CA GLN A 68 -8.17 16.15 -17.31
C GLN A 68 -7.21 14.97 -17.49
N LEU A 69 -6.91 14.65 -18.74
CA LEU A 69 -5.78 13.79 -19.08
C LEU A 69 -4.55 14.67 -19.21
N GLN A 70 -3.47 14.28 -18.54
CA GLN A 70 -2.18 14.93 -18.65
C GLN A 70 -1.17 13.96 -19.24
N ASP A 71 -0.41 14.45 -20.22
CA ASP A 71 0.61 13.70 -20.92
C ASP A 71 1.95 13.78 -20.18
N PHE A 72 2.59 12.63 -20.01
CA PHE A 72 3.94 12.49 -19.47
C PHE A 72 4.80 11.69 -20.45
N GLN A 73 5.96 12.22 -20.81
CA GLN A 73 6.91 11.55 -21.68
C GLN A 73 8.04 10.94 -20.84
N ILE A 74 8.25 9.64 -20.98
CA ILE A 74 9.27 8.89 -20.22
C ILE A 74 10.21 8.20 -21.19
N ASP A 75 11.52 8.33 -20.99
CA ASP A 75 12.50 7.47 -21.66
C ASP A 75 12.47 6.05 -21.04
N LEU A 76 12.10 5.06 -21.84
CA LEU A 76 12.00 3.67 -21.43
C LEU A 76 13.36 3.06 -21.04
N LYS A 77 14.47 3.62 -21.52
CA LYS A 77 15.82 3.17 -21.13
C LYS A 77 16.16 3.53 -19.68
N GLU A 78 15.50 4.53 -19.12
CA GLU A 78 15.68 5.02 -17.75
C GLU A 78 14.50 4.67 -16.85
N CYS A 79 13.65 3.74 -17.28
CA CYS A 79 12.45 3.31 -16.56
C CYS A 79 12.44 1.79 -16.41
N GLY A 80 11.87 1.30 -15.30
CA GLY A 80 11.57 -0.11 -15.16
C GLY A 80 10.49 -0.56 -16.17
N PRO A 81 10.34 -1.87 -16.39
CA PRO A 81 9.51 -2.41 -17.46
C PRO A 81 8.00 -2.35 -17.16
N MET A 82 7.60 -2.07 -15.92
CA MET A 82 6.19 -2.12 -15.50
C MET A 82 5.59 -0.72 -15.42
N VAL A 83 4.27 -0.62 -15.64
CA VAL A 83 3.53 0.65 -15.54
C VAL A 83 3.71 1.30 -14.17
N LEU A 84 3.84 0.51 -13.09
CA LEU A 84 4.13 1.05 -11.77
C LEU A 84 5.49 1.77 -11.70
N ASP A 85 6.50 1.31 -12.43
CA ASP A 85 7.81 1.96 -12.47
C ASP A 85 7.72 3.33 -13.13
N ALA A 86 6.97 3.44 -14.23
CA ALA A 86 6.66 4.70 -14.89
C ALA A 86 5.93 5.68 -13.97
N LEU A 87 4.89 5.22 -13.24
CA LEU A 87 4.15 6.06 -12.29
C LEU A 87 5.03 6.57 -11.14
N ILE A 88 5.94 5.73 -10.63
CA ILE A 88 6.88 6.12 -9.59
C ILE A 88 7.89 7.14 -10.13
N LYS A 89 8.42 6.92 -11.34
CA LYS A 89 9.33 7.87 -12.00
C LYS A 89 8.66 9.23 -12.21
N ILE A 90 7.44 9.25 -12.75
CA ILE A 90 6.65 10.49 -12.90
C ILE A 90 6.52 11.18 -11.56
N LYS A 91 6.09 10.47 -10.51
CA LYS A 91 5.90 11.08 -9.18
C LYS A 91 7.19 11.66 -8.60
N ASN A 92 8.30 10.95 -8.73
CA ASN A 92 9.54 11.34 -8.07
C ASN A 92 10.32 12.42 -8.85
N GLU A 93 10.24 12.40 -10.18
CA GLU A 93 11.15 13.19 -11.03
C GLU A 93 10.43 14.26 -11.85
N MET A 94 9.11 14.14 -12.07
CA MET A 94 8.35 15.02 -12.97
C MET A 94 7.24 15.80 -12.25
N ASP A 95 6.37 15.10 -11.51
CA ASP A 95 5.22 15.69 -10.82
C ASP A 95 4.91 14.98 -9.49
N PRO A 96 5.41 15.51 -8.36
CA PRO A 96 5.13 15.00 -7.02
C PRO A 96 3.66 15.01 -6.60
N SER A 97 2.80 15.80 -7.27
CA SER A 97 1.36 15.85 -6.97
C SER A 97 0.59 14.64 -7.49
N LEU A 98 1.19 13.82 -8.37
CA LEU A 98 0.60 12.56 -8.81
C LEU A 98 0.42 11.60 -7.62
N THR A 99 -0.80 11.11 -7.41
CA THR A 99 -1.14 10.25 -6.27
C THR A 99 -1.76 8.94 -6.74
N PHE A 100 -1.23 7.82 -6.26
CA PHE A 100 -1.71 6.47 -6.54
C PHE A 100 -1.35 5.52 -5.38
N ARG A 101 -2.08 4.41 -5.28
CA ARG A 101 -1.83 3.38 -4.25
C ARG A 101 -0.87 2.32 -4.78
N ARG A 102 0.06 1.89 -3.92
CA ARG A 102 1.08 0.86 -4.20
C ARG A 102 1.69 0.35 -2.90
N SER A 103 2.11 -0.92 -2.90
CA SER A 103 2.82 -1.55 -1.79
C SER A 103 3.81 -2.62 -2.28
N CYS A 104 3.35 -3.86 -2.56
CA CYS A 104 4.22 -5.03 -2.78
C CYS A 104 5.18 -4.94 -3.98
N ARG A 105 4.64 -4.68 -5.19
CA ARG A 105 5.29 -4.75 -6.53
C ARG A 105 5.30 -6.12 -7.22
N GLU A 106 4.81 -7.17 -6.57
CA GLU A 106 4.72 -8.54 -7.13
C GLU A 106 3.28 -9.04 -7.29
N GLY A 107 2.30 -8.13 -7.18
CA GLY A 107 0.90 -8.43 -7.51
C GLY A 107 0.09 -9.15 -6.44
N ILE A 108 0.57 -9.18 -5.19
CA ILE A 108 -0.12 -9.90 -4.11
C ILE A 108 -1.08 -9.03 -3.29
N CYS A 109 -0.80 -7.73 -3.13
CA CYS A 109 -1.59 -6.88 -2.23
C CYS A 109 -2.83 -6.23 -2.88
N GLY A 110 -2.96 -6.27 -4.22
CA GLY A 110 -4.05 -5.63 -4.96
C GLY A 110 -4.08 -4.09 -4.96
N SER A 111 -3.17 -3.41 -4.26
CA SER A 111 -3.24 -1.96 -4.03
C SER A 111 -3.11 -1.07 -5.26
N CYS A 112 -2.36 -1.49 -6.28
CA CYS A 112 -2.11 -0.72 -7.51
C CYS A 112 -3.08 -1.07 -8.64
N ALA A 113 -4.29 -1.47 -8.29
CA ALA A 113 -5.33 -1.75 -9.26
C ALA A 113 -5.82 -0.44 -9.90
N MET A 114 -5.84 -0.40 -11.22
CA MET A 114 -6.27 0.74 -12.03
C MET A 114 -6.67 0.27 -13.42
N ASN A 115 -7.25 1.17 -14.22
CA ASN A 115 -7.54 0.90 -15.61
C ASN A 115 -6.36 1.38 -16.47
N ILE A 116 -5.80 0.49 -17.28
CA ILE A 116 -4.64 0.71 -18.15
C ILE A 116 -5.08 0.30 -19.55
N ASP A 117 -5.09 1.25 -20.49
CA ASP A 117 -5.52 1.05 -21.88
C ASP A 117 -6.92 0.41 -21.99
N GLY A 118 -7.85 0.85 -21.13
CA GLY A 118 -9.22 0.36 -21.09
C GLY A 118 -9.40 -0.95 -20.30
N CYS A 119 -8.33 -1.61 -19.88
CA CYS A 119 -8.38 -2.86 -19.14
C CYS A 119 -8.01 -2.68 -17.67
N ASN A 120 -8.81 -3.24 -16.76
CA ASN A 120 -8.49 -3.22 -15.33
C ASN A 120 -7.37 -4.23 -15.03
N GLY A 121 -6.31 -3.77 -14.38
CA GLY A 121 -5.17 -4.60 -14.05
C GLY A 121 -4.35 -4.04 -12.89
N LEU A 122 -3.28 -4.76 -12.54
CA LEU A 122 -2.33 -4.33 -11.52
C LEU A 122 -1.14 -3.65 -12.21
N ALA A 123 -0.93 -2.36 -11.94
CA ALA A 123 0.18 -1.62 -12.55
C ALA A 123 1.57 -2.25 -12.34
N CYS A 124 1.78 -2.99 -11.25
CA CYS A 124 3.04 -3.66 -10.99
C CYS A 124 3.27 -4.93 -11.82
N LEU A 125 2.23 -5.48 -12.45
CA LEU A 125 2.32 -6.65 -13.33
C LEU A 125 2.06 -6.29 -14.80
N THR A 126 1.54 -5.10 -15.08
CA THR A 126 1.32 -4.63 -16.45
C THR A 126 2.63 -4.11 -17.02
N LYS A 127 3.14 -4.78 -18.05
CA LYS A 127 4.31 -4.33 -18.81
C LYS A 127 3.98 -3.08 -19.61
N ILE A 128 4.95 -2.17 -19.70
CA ILE A 128 4.87 -1.02 -20.59
C ILE A 128 5.01 -1.52 -22.04
N PRO A 129 4.06 -1.18 -22.93
CA PRO A 129 4.21 -1.46 -24.36
C PRO A 129 5.41 -0.73 -24.95
N GLU A 130 5.93 -1.21 -26.07
CA GLU A 130 7.01 -0.52 -26.79
C GLU A 130 6.65 0.95 -27.09
N SER A 131 7.67 1.81 -27.22
CA SER A 131 7.52 3.23 -27.56
C SER A 131 6.80 3.46 -28.90
N SER A 132 6.91 2.51 -29.82
CA SER A 132 6.23 2.50 -31.11
C SER A 132 4.71 2.39 -31.00
N ALA A 133 4.20 1.81 -29.91
CA ALA A 133 2.77 1.75 -29.64
C ALA A 133 2.24 3.13 -29.21
N GLY A 134 0.95 3.38 -29.44
CA GLY A 134 0.28 4.62 -29.06
C GLY A 134 0.38 4.95 -27.55
N PRO A 135 -0.08 6.13 -27.13
CA PRO A 135 -0.01 6.56 -25.74
C PRO A 135 -0.70 5.56 -24.80
N THR A 136 -0.08 5.28 -23.66
CA THR A 136 -0.69 4.42 -22.63
C THR A 136 -1.57 5.25 -21.73
N MET A 137 -2.87 4.97 -21.72
CA MET A 137 -3.86 5.70 -20.94
C MET A 137 -4.06 5.04 -19.57
N ILE A 138 -3.98 5.83 -18.49
CA ILE A 138 -4.13 5.37 -17.12
C ILE A 138 -5.26 6.14 -16.44
N THR A 139 -6.28 5.42 -15.98
CA THR A 139 -7.42 6.00 -15.26
C THR A 139 -7.71 5.22 -13.97
N PRO A 140 -8.36 5.85 -12.96
CA PRO A 140 -8.77 5.16 -11.73
C PRO A 140 -9.75 4.02 -12.03
N LEU A 141 -9.85 3.04 -11.12
CA LEU A 141 -10.96 2.09 -11.19
C LEU A 141 -12.30 2.80 -10.97
N PRO A 142 -13.36 2.40 -11.69
CA PRO A 142 -14.74 2.78 -11.37
C PRO A 142 -15.11 2.37 -9.92
N HIS A 143 -15.70 3.28 -9.16
CA HIS A 143 -15.90 3.26 -7.70
C HIS A 143 -16.58 2.01 -7.09
N MET A 144 -16.21 1.59 -5.86
CA MET A 144 -17.05 1.58 -4.61
C MET A 144 -16.38 0.81 -3.43
N SER A 145 -16.74 1.17 -2.19
CA SER A 145 -16.27 0.60 -0.92
C SER A 145 -17.13 -0.58 -0.42
N ILE A 146 -16.51 -1.62 0.14
CA ILE A 146 -17.20 -2.76 0.77
C ILE A 146 -16.51 -3.20 2.06
N GLU A 147 -17.25 -3.79 2.99
CA GLU A 147 -16.76 -4.38 4.25
C GLU A 147 -16.42 -5.88 4.07
N PRO A 148 -15.15 -6.32 4.17
CA PRO A 148 -14.75 -7.66 3.73
C PRO A 148 -14.46 -8.64 4.89
N TRP A 149 -15.38 -8.85 5.83
CA TRP A 149 -15.17 -9.84 6.91
C TRP A 149 -16.30 -10.85 7.11
N LEU A 150 -15.90 -12.08 7.45
CA LEU A 150 -16.78 -13.21 7.72
C LEU A 150 -17.49 -13.04 9.07
N LYS A 151 -18.82 -12.95 9.05
CA LYS A 151 -19.65 -12.92 10.27
C LYS A 151 -20.15 -14.34 10.55
N ARG A 152 -19.62 -14.98 11.60
CA ARG A 152 -20.10 -16.30 12.05
C ARG A 152 -21.41 -16.15 12.82
N LYS A 153 -22.38 -17.03 12.56
CA LYS A 153 -23.69 -17.04 13.26
C LYS A 153 -23.64 -17.66 14.67
N SER A 154 -22.72 -18.58 14.93
CA SER A 154 -22.59 -19.29 16.21
C SER A 154 -21.17 -19.23 16.76
N PRO A 155 -20.95 -19.26 18.08
CA PRO A 155 -19.61 -19.38 18.66
C PRO A 155 -18.97 -20.75 18.37
N PRO A 156 -17.62 -20.86 18.39
CA PRO A 156 -16.94 -22.16 18.26
C PRO A 156 -17.32 -23.10 19.41
N GLU A 157 -17.58 -24.36 19.10
CA GLU A 157 -17.89 -25.40 20.10
C GLU A 157 -16.77 -25.59 21.12
N ASN A 158 -15.51 -25.44 20.70
CA ASN A 158 -14.33 -25.54 21.56
C ASN A 158 -13.48 -24.26 21.48
N PRO A 159 -13.74 -23.26 22.33
CA PRO A 159 -12.93 -22.05 22.40
C PRO A 159 -11.45 -22.36 22.67
N GLY A 160 -10.54 -21.75 21.92
CA GLY A 160 -9.09 -21.92 22.07
C GLY A 160 -8.49 -23.17 21.40
N LYS A 161 -9.30 -23.96 20.67
CA LYS A 161 -8.81 -25.07 19.84
C LYS A 161 -9.07 -24.79 18.36
N GLU A 162 -8.23 -25.35 17.50
CA GLU A 162 -8.40 -25.33 16.05
C GLU A 162 -9.63 -26.16 15.62
N ILE A 163 -10.28 -25.76 14.54
CA ILE A 163 -11.39 -26.52 13.94
C ILE A 163 -10.81 -27.48 12.90
N LEU A 164 -11.07 -28.78 13.06
CA LEU A 164 -10.59 -29.80 12.13
C LEU A 164 -11.30 -29.69 10.77
N GLN A 165 -10.51 -29.65 9.69
CA GLN A 165 -11.00 -29.67 8.30
C GLN A 165 -10.28 -30.77 7.52
N SER A 166 -11.02 -31.55 6.71
CA SER A 166 -10.40 -32.58 5.87
C SER A 166 -9.63 -31.95 4.70
N LYS A 167 -8.58 -32.63 4.20
CA LYS A 167 -7.84 -32.16 3.00
C LYS A 167 -8.76 -31.98 1.79
N LYS A 168 -9.74 -32.88 1.62
CA LYS A 168 -10.74 -32.83 0.54
C LYS A 168 -11.64 -31.61 0.66
N ASP A 169 -12.04 -31.22 1.87
CA ASP A 169 -12.86 -30.03 2.09
C ASP A 169 -12.04 -28.74 1.95
N ARG A 170 -10.78 -28.73 2.41
CA ARG A 170 -9.87 -27.59 2.21
C ARG A 170 -9.62 -27.31 0.73
N ALA A 171 -9.47 -28.35 -0.10
CA ALA A 171 -9.26 -28.21 -1.53
C ALA A 171 -10.45 -27.57 -2.28
N LYS A 172 -11.66 -27.61 -1.69
CA LYS A 172 -12.83 -26.90 -2.27
C LYS A 172 -12.65 -25.38 -2.26
N LEU A 173 -11.74 -24.86 -1.45
CA LEU A 173 -11.48 -23.42 -1.34
C LEU A 173 -10.48 -22.91 -2.39
N ASP A 174 -9.74 -23.81 -3.03
CA ASP A 174 -8.71 -23.48 -4.01
C ASP A 174 -9.36 -22.77 -5.22
N GLY A 175 -8.72 -21.69 -5.68
CA GLY A 175 -9.25 -20.75 -6.68
C GLY A 175 -10.13 -19.63 -6.11
N MET A 176 -10.56 -19.70 -4.85
CA MET A 176 -11.41 -18.67 -4.21
C MET A 176 -10.70 -17.87 -3.11
N TYR A 177 -9.85 -18.52 -2.29
CA TYR A 177 -9.16 -17.82 -1.20
C TYR A 177 -8.01 -16.94 -1.68
N GLU A 178 -7.51 -17.19 -2.89
CA GLU A 178 -6.43 -16.47 -3.57
C GLU A 178 -6.85 -15.07 -4.03
N CYS A 179 -8.15 -14.73 -3.95
CA CYS A 179 -8.62 -13.38 -4.21
C CYS A 179 -7.93 -12.36 -3.30
N ILE A 180 -7.19 -11.44 -3.92
CA ILE A 180 -6.42 -10.38 -3.25
C ILE A 180 -7.23 -9.09 -3.04
N LEU A 181 -8.54 -9.13 -3.29
CA LEU A 181 -9.46 -7.98 -3.14
C LEU A 181 -9.00 -6.72 -3.91
N CYS A 182 -8.41 -6.88 -5.11
CA CYS A 182 -7.97 -5.75 -5.95
C CYS A 182 -9.12 -4.99 -6.64
N ALA A 183 -10.35 -5.51 -6.56
CA ALA A 183 -11.56 -4.97 -7.20
C ALA A 183 -11.55 -4.91 -8.75
N CYS A 184 -10.50 -5.34 -9.46
CA CYS A 184 -10.45 -5.31 -10.93
C CYS A 184 -11.69 -5.97 -11.58
N CYS A 185 -12.13 -7.12 -11.07
CA CYS A 185 -13.29 -7.85 -11.61
C CYS A 185 -14.62 -7.16 -11.36
N SER A 186 -14.84 -6.58 -10.18
CA SER A 186 -16.09 -5.86 -9.88
C SER A 186 -16.18 -4.60 -10.73
N THR A 187 -15.06 -3.88 -10.82
CA THR A 187 -14.96 -2.61 -11.53
C THR A 187 -14.83 -2.78 -13.05
N SER A 188 -14.76 -4.02 -13.57
CA SER A 188 -14.87 -4.32 -15.00
C SER A 188 -16.26 -4.81 -15.40
N CYS A 189 -17.16 -5.04 -14.43
CA CYS A 189 -18.47 -5.63 -14.67
C CYS A 189 -19.53 -4.53 -14.94
N PRO A 190 -20.13 -4.45 -16.13
CA PRO A 190 -21.15 -3.44 -16.41
C PRO A 190 -22.36 -3.52 -15.48
N SER A 191 -22.76 -4.73 -15.06
CA SER A 191 -23.86 -4.90 -14.10
C SER A 191 -23.55 -4.23 -12.75
N TYR A 192 -22.28 -4.22 -12.35
CA TYR A 192 -21.83 -3.54 -11.13
C TYR A 192 -21.81 -2.02 -11.33
N TRP A 193 -21.47 -1.54 -12.52
CA TRP A 193 -21.52 -0.11 -12.83
C TRP A 193 -22.95 0.44 -12.77
N TRP A 194 -23.92 -0.30 -13.31
CA TRP A 194 -25.31 0.15 -13.40
C TRP A 194 -26.07 0.02 -12.08
N ASN A 195 -25.77 -1.00 -11.26
CA ASN A 195 -26.55 -1.31 -10.05
C ASN A 195 -25.67 -1.62 -8.84
N PRO A 196 -24.71 -0.76 -8.47
CA PRO A 196 -23.73 -1.10 -7.41
C PRO A 196 -24.37 -1.25 -6.03
N GLU A 197 -25.50 -0.58 -5.79
CA GLU A 197 -26.26 -0.65 -4.54
C GLU A 197 -27.00 -1.99 -4.34
N SER A 198 -27.28 -2.72 -5.43
CA SER A 198 -28.09 -3.94 -5.42
C SER A 198 -27.31 -5.18 -5.85
N TYR A 199 -26.35 -5.03 -6.75
CA TYR A 199 -25.49 -6.10 -7.21
C TYR A 199 -24.15 -6.04 -6.48
N LEU A 200 -23.89 -7.02 -5.60
CA LEU A 200 -22.69 -7.08 -4.77
C LEU A 200 -21.38 -7.18 -5.57
N GLY A 201 -21.45 -7.64 -6.83
CA GLY A 201 -20.30 -7.79 -7.70
C GLY A 201 -19.58 -9.13 -7.58
N PRO A 202 -18.76 -9.50 -8.58
CA PRO A 202 -18.08 -10.78 -8.67
C PRO A 202 -17.15 -11.06 -7.49
N ALA A 203 -16.40 -10.06 -6.99
CA ALA A 203 -15.51 -10.27 -5.85
C ALA A 203 -16.30 -10.66 -4.59
N ALA A 204 -17.40 -9.96 -4.29
CA ALA A 204 -18.23 -10.27 -3.13
C ALA A 204 -18.90 -11.65 -3.25
N LEU A 205 -19.39 -12.00 -4.44
CA LEU A 205 -19.98 -13.32 -4.70
C LEU A 205 -18.95 -14.46 -4.56
N LEU A 206 -17.71 -14.25 -5.02
CA LEU A 206 -16.61 -15.19 -4.81
C LEU A 206 -16.33 -15.39 -3.32
N HIS A 207 -16.23 -14.29 -2.56
CA HIS A 207 -16.00 -14.35 -1.12
C HIS A 207 -17.17 -14.92 -0.31
N ALA A 208 -18.40 -14.85 -0.82
CA ALA A 208 -19.56 -15.50 -0.22
C ALA A 208 -19.59 -17.01 -0.48
N ASN A 209 -18.97 -17.47 -1.57
CA ASN A 209 -18.90 -18.88 -1.95
C ASN A 209 -17.69 -19.62 -1.32
N ARG A 210 -16.63 -18.88 -0.94
CA ARG A 210 -15.47 -19.45 -0.24
C ARG A 210 -15.79 -19.75 1.23
#